data_AF-A0A6S6QVH7-F1
#
_entry.id   AF-A0A6S6QVH7-F1
#
_cell.length_a   1.000
_cell.length_b   1.000
_cell.length_c   1.000
_cell.angle_alpha   90.00
_cell.angle_beta   90.00
_cell.angle_gamma   90.00
#
_symmetry.space_group_name_H-M   'P 1'
#
loop_
_entity.id
_entity.type
_entity.pdbx_description
1 polymer ?
#
loop_
_entity_poly.entity_id
_entity_poly.type
_entity_poly.pdbx_seq_one_letter_code
_entity_poly.pdbx_strand_id
1 'polypeptide(L)'
;MAGIGDEGIETSKLGAALFAFGFFLAIAIIIFTTGKTIANNGSDKVQKQLEILQLSEFTDYDQAVVLGNKLRAAYDAFEGKPYAVIVGTRNLIDCQSISGIEFTGDSDDLDMLIETDITTTNSEGKTNATVYGMNYNALLPKDTELEMKNGSFITTSSFAVDDKTGAIKFNNDIANTKKQGRTEYIASGAKFQSNLIKDTTGEIVGVFFYQVASNN
;
A
#
# COMPACT_ATOMS: atom_id res chain seq x y z
N MET A 1 -56.95 64.56 -25.28
CA MET A 1 -56.96 63.10 -25.06
C MET A 1 -55.56 62.61 -25.39
N ALA A 2 -54.64 62.69 -24.42
CA ALA A 2 -53.22 62.43 -24.62
C ALA A 2 -52.69 61.65 -23.41
N GLY A 3 -51.82 60.67 -23.68
CA GLY A 3 -50.89 60.11 -22.68
C GLY A 3 -51.37 58.90 -21.88
N ILE A 4 -51.62 57.75 -22.50
CA ILE A 4 -51.58 56.42 -21.85
C ILE A 4 -50.84 55.36 -22.70
N GLY A 5 -50.55 55.63 -23.98
CA GLY A 5 -49.95 54.63 -24.89
C GLY A 5 -48.43 54.48 -24.83
N ASP A 6 -47.68 55.53 -24.48
CA ASP A 6 -46.21 55.50 -24.56
C ASP A 6 -45.53 54.94 -23.30
N GLU A 7 -46.04 55.26 -22.10
CA GLU A 7 -45.46 54.80 -20.83
C GLU A 7 -45.59 53.27 -20.63
N GLY A 8 -46.65 52.65 -21.17
CA GLY A 8 -46.84 51.20 -21.14
C GLY A 8 -45.88 50.44 -22.06
N ILE A 9 -45.45 51.05 -23.16
CA ILE A 9 -44.50 50.44 -24.11
C ILE A 9 -43.07 50.58 -23.57
N GLU A 10 -42.72 51.70 -22.94
CA GLU A 10 -41.40 51.89 -22.31
C GLU A 10 -41.19 50.97 -21.10
N THR A 11 -42.19 50.82 -20.22
CA THR A 11 -42.12 49.89 -19.07
C THR A 11 -42.06 48.42 -19.50
N SER A 12 -42.74 48.04 -20.59
CA SER A 12 -42.66 46.69 -21.16
C SER A 12 -41.30 46.39 -21.81
N LYS A 13 -40.68 47.38 -22.47
CA LYS A 13 -39.30 47.26 -22.99
C LYS A 13 -38.26 47.11 -21.89
N LEU A 14 -38.39 47.87 -20.80
CA LEU A 14 -37.54 47.74 -19.61
C LEU A 14 -37.72 46.36 -18.92
N GLY A 15 -38.96 45.87 -18.81
CA GLY A 15 -39.24 44.53 -18.27
C GLY A 15 -38.66 43.39 -19.11
N ALA A 16 -38.79 43.48 -20.44
CA ALA A 16 -38.19 42.52 -21.36
C ALA A 16 -36.66 42.52 -21.31
N ALA A 17 -36.04 43.70 -21.20
CA ALA A 17 -34.59 43.83 -21.06
C ALA A 17 -34.07 43.23 -19.74
N LEU A 18 -34.78 43.44 -18.64
CA LEU A 18 -34.43 42.86 -17.33
C LEU A 18 -34.53 41.32 -17.34
N PHE A 19 -35.58 40.78 -17.96
CA PHE A 19 -35.77 39.35 -18.10
C PHE A 19 -34.66 38.71 -18.96
N ALA A 20 -34.31 39.37 -20.08
CA ALA A 20 -33.20 38.92 -20.93
C ALA A 20 -31.87 38.90 -20.16
N PHE A 21 -31.59 39.94 -19.37
CA PHE A 21 -30.37 39.99 -18.55
C PHE A 21 -30.33 38.88 -17.48
N GLY A 22 -31.44 38.64 -16.78
CA GLY A 22 -31.54 37.55 -15.81
C GLY A 22 -31.33 36.17 -16.44
N PHE A 23 -31.84 35.96 -17.66
CA PHE A 23 -31.66 34.73 -18.40
C PHE A 23 -30.19 34.48 -18.78
N PHE A 24 -29.48 35.50 -19.24
CA PHE A 24 -28.04 35.39 -19.53
C PHE A 24 -27.21 35.06 -18.29
N LEU A 25 -27.56 35.67 -17.16
CA LEU A 25 -26.87 35.44 -15.89
C LEU A 25 -27.08 34.01 -15.39
N ALA A 26 -28.30 33.46 -15.54
CA ALA A 26 -28.59 32.07 -15.21
C ALA A 26 -27.78 31.08 -16.05
N ILE A 27 -27.67 31.31 -17.37
CA ILE A 27 -26.85 30.46 -18.25
C ILE A 27 -25.37 30.52 -17.86
N ALA A 28 -24.85 31.72 -17.56
CA ALA A 28 -23.46 31.89 -17.14
C ALA A 28 -23.15 31.14 -15.84
N ILE A 29 -24.07 31.16 -14.87
CA ILE A 29 -23.94 30.41 -13.61
C ILE A 29 -23.93 28.90 -13.88
N ILE A 30 -24.80 28.40 -14.77
CA ILE A 30 -24.86 26.96 -15.13
C ILE A 30 -23.55 26.50 -15.78
N ILE A 31 -23.02 27.27 -16.73
CA ILE A 31 -21.75 26.97 -17.40
C ILE A 31 -20.59 27.02 -16.41
N PHE A 32 -20.53 28.04 -15.55
CA PHE A 32 -19.49 28.20 -14.55
C PHE A 32 -19.50 27.08 -13.49
N THR A 33 -20.69 26.67 -13.05
CA THR A 33 -20.86 25.56 -12.08
C THR A 33 -20.43 24.24 -12.71
N THR A 34 -20.82 23.98 -13.96
CA THR A 34 -20.42 22.77 -14.69
C THR A 34 -18.90 22.75 -14.94
N GLY A 35 -18.30 23.89 -15.29
CA GLY A 35 -16.85 24.04 -15.45
C GLY A 35 -16.07 23.81 -14.15
N LYS A 36 -16.55 24.35 -13.01
CA LYS A 36 -15.97 24.07 -11.69
C LYS A 36 -16.08 22.60 -11.29
N THR A 37 -17.23 21.97 -11.55
CA THR A 37 -17.43 20.54 -11.29
C THR A 37 -16.49 19.69 -12.14
N ILE A 38 -16.32 19.99 -13.43
CA ILE A 38 -15.38 19.29 -14.32
C ILE A 38 -13.93 19.53 -13.91
N ALA A 39 -13.55 20.75 -13.53
CA ALA A 39 -12.20 21.07 -13.08
C ALA A 39 -11.84 20.36 -11.76
N ASN A 40 -12.75 20.34 -10.80
CA ASN A 40 -12.56 19.63 -9.53
C ASN A 40 -12.51 18.11 -9.75
N ASN A 41 -13.39 17.57 -10.60
CA ASN A 41 -13.38 16.15 -10.97
C ASN A 41 -12.17 15.73 -11.82
N GLY A 42 -11.50 16.67 -12.51
CA GLY A 42 -10.31 16.39 -13.31
C GLY A 42 -9.11 16.01 -12.45
N SER A 43 -8.89 16.73 -11.35
CA SER A 43 -7.86 16.41 -10.36
C SER A 43 -8.18 15.11 -9.62
N ASP A 44 -9.44 14.91 -9.22
CA ASP A 44 -9.89 13.69 -8.54
C ASP A 44 -9.74 12.45 -9.42
N LYS A 45 -9.96 12.56 -10.74
CA LYS A 45 -9.81 11.45 -11.68
C LYS A 45 -8.34 11.09 -11.92
N VAL A 46 -7.44 12.07 -11.95
CA VAL A 46 -5.99 11.84 -12.07
C VAL A 46 -5.42 11.23 -10.78
N GLN A 47 -5.85 11.72 -9.61
CA GLN A 47 -5.48 11.14 -8.32
C GLN A 47 -5.98 9.69 -8.18
N LYS A 48 -7.26 9.43 -8.51
CA LYS A 48 -7.82 8.07 -8.51
C LYS A 48 -7.14 7.14 -9.51
N GLN A 49 -6.70 7.63 -10.67
CA GLN A 49 -5.95 6.81 -11.63
C GLN A 49 -4.55 6.46 -11.12
N LEU A 50 -3.86 7.37 -10.40
CA LEU A 50 -2.58 7.07 -9.77
C LEU A 50 -2.73 6.07 -8.61
N GLU A 51 -3.79 6.19 -7.82
CA GLU A 51 -4.15 5.28 -6.73
C GLU A 51 -4.50 3.87 -7.27
N ILE A 52 -5.26 3.78 -8.37
CA ILE A 52 -5.59 2.51 -9.07
C ILE A 52 -4.35 1.83 -9.67
N LEU A 53 -3.36 2.58 -10.14
CA LEU A 53 -2.13 2.01 -10.72
C LEU A 53 -1.22 1.41 -9.64
N GLN A 54 -1.08 2.07 -8.48
CA GLN A 54 -0.33 1.53 -7.35
C GLN A 54 -1.02 0.26 -6.79
N LEU A 55 -2.34 0.25 -6.69
CA LEU A 55 -3.13 -0.92 -6.28
C LEU A 55 -2.94 -2.13 -7.22
N SER A 56 -2.77 -1.92 -8.53
CA SER A 56 -2.61 -3.00 -9.50
C SER A 56 -1.32 -3.81 -9.34
N GLU A 57 -0.25 -3.23 -8.78
CA GLU A 57 0.99 -3.96 -8.49
C GLU A 57 0.80 -4.87 -7.25
N PHE A 58 -0.07 -4.46 -6.33
CA PHE A 58 -0.37 -5.20 -5.10
C PHE A 58 -1.46 -6.26 -5.26
N THR A 59 -2.38 -6.13 -6.22
CA THR A 59 -3.41 -7.16 -6.48
C THR A 59 -2.82 -8.53 -6.79
N ASP A 60 -1.61 -8.55 -7.35
CA ASP A 60 -0.87 -9.77 -7.67
C ASP A 60 -0.37 -10.54 -6.44
N TYR A 61 -0.43 -9.90 -5.26
CA TYR A 61 0.05 -10.39 -3.96
C TYR A 61 -1.02 -10.35 -2.86
N ASP A 62 -2.20 -9.77 -3.09
CA ASP A 62 -3.26 -9.75 -2.09
C ASP A 62 -3.84 -11.16 -1.91
N GLN A 63 -3.52 -11.78 -0.77
CA GLN A 63 -3.99 -13.12 -0.40
C GLN A 63 -3.64 -14.21 -1.42
N ALA A 64 -2.58 -14.02 -2.21
CA ALA A 64 -2.18 -14.95 -3.26
C ALA A 64 -1.12 -15.95 -2.78
N VAL A 65 -1.12 -17.16 -3.34
CA VAL A 65 0.04 -18.07 -3.24
C VAL A 65 0.95 -17.81 -4.42
N VAL A 66 2.18 -17.40 -4.14
CA VAL A 66 3.19 -17.08 -5.15
C VAL A 66 4.39 -18.02 -5.05
N LEU A 67 5.11 -18.17 -6.16
CA LEU A 67 6.37 -18.92 -6.20
C LEU A 67 7.55 -18.01 -5.85
N GLY A 68 8.65 -18.60 -5.39
CA GLY A 68 9.85 -17.86 -4.99
C GLY A 68 10.46 -16.99 -6.10
N ASN A 69 10.29 -17.33 -7.38
CA ASN A 69 10.66 -16.45 -8.49
C ASN A 69 9.78 -15.20 -8.59
N LYS A 70 8.47 -15.31 -8.34
CA LYS A 70 7.53 -14.17 -8.31
C LYS A 70 7.80 -13.28 -7.09
N LEU A 71 8.12 -13.86 -5.94
CA LEU A 71 8.59 -13.10 -4.77
C LEU A 71 9.84 -12.29 -5.11
N ARG A 72 10.82 -12.87 -5.81
CA ARG A 72 12.00 -12.12 -6.27
C ARG A 72 11.66 -10.99 -7.23
N ALA A 73 10.72 -11.20 -8.15
CA ALA A 73 10.24 -10.13 -9.02
C ALA A 73 9.56 -9.01 -8.22
N ALA A 74 8.89 -9.33 -7.11
CA ALA A 74 8.31 -8.33 -6.21
C ALA A 74 9.38 -7.43 -5.59
N TYR A 75 10.54 -7.98 -5.19
CA TYR A 75 11.66 -7.17 -4.72
C TYR A 75 12.12 -6.16 -5.77
N ASP A 76 12.41 -6.65 -6.98
CA ASP A 76 12.88 -5.80 -8.07
C ASP A 76 11.86 -4.70 -8.42
N ALA A 77 10.57 -5.00 -8.27
CA ALA A 77 9.49 -4.06 -8.54
C ALA A 77 9.31 -2.99 -7.43
N PHE A 78 9.58 -3.34 -6.17
CA PHE A 78 9.46 -2.43 -5.03
C PHE A 78 10.76 -1.73 -4.64
N GLU A 79 11.90 -2.10 -5.23
CA GLU A 79 13.22 -1.54 -4.90
C GLU A 79 13.23 -0.01 -4.92
N GLY A 80 13.60 0.60 -3.78
CA GLY A 80 13.71 2.04 -3.61
C GLY A 80 12.36 2.77 -3.43
N LYS A 81 11.22 2.07 -3.53
CA LYS A 81 9.90 2.59 -3.16
C LYS A 81 9.68 2.43 -1.65
N PRO A 82 8.87 3.27 -0.99
CA PRO A 82 8.58 3.17 0.45
C PRO A 82 7.57 2.04 0.74
N TYR A 83 7.96 0.79 0.45
CA TYR A 83 7.16 -0.39 0.72
C TYR A 83 8.00 -1.45 1.42
N ALA A 84 7.56 -1.93 2.57
CA ALA A 84 8.21 -3.01 3.28
C ALA A 84 7.98 -4.34 2.56
N VAL A 85 9.03 -5.13 2.38
CA VAL A 85 8.92 -6.49 1.87
C VAL A 85 9.43 -7.44 2.92
N ILE A 86 8.52 -8.13 3.58
CA ILE A 86 8.85 -9.06 4.67
C ILE A 86 8.81 -10.48 4.12
N VAL A 87 9.80 -11.30 4.49
CA VAL A 87 9.87 -12.70 4.07
C VAL A 87 10.16 -13.62 5.24
N GLY A 88 9.20 -14.50 5.53
CA GLY A 88 9.32 -15.61 6.46
C GLY A 88 9.62 -16.90 5.69
N THR A 89 10.90 -17.28 5.63
CA THR A 89 11.29 -18.59 5.11
C THR A 89 10.93 -19.68 6.10
N ARG A 90 10.99 -20.95 5.67
CA ARG A 90 10.76 -22.09 6.56
C ARG A 90 11.64 -22.05 7.82
N ASN A 91 12.91 -21.71 7.65
CA ASN A 91 13.86 -21.64 8.76
C ASN A 91 13.43 -20.56 9.78
N LEU A 92 12.97 -19.39 9.32
CA LEU A 92 12.49 -18.32 10.20
C LEU A 92 11.14 -18.66 10.87
N ILE A 93 10.26 -19.37 10.16
CA ILE A 93 8.98 -19.84 10.70
C ILE A 93 9.18 -20.89 11.79
N ASP A 94 10.19 -21.76 11.63
CA ASP A 94 10.46 -22.84 12.57
C ASP A 94 11.19 -22.34 13.84
N CYS A 95 11.86 -21.19 13.77
CA CYS A 95 12.49 -20.55 14.91
C CYS A 95 11.44 -20.00 15.89
N GLN A 96 11.42 -20.54 17.11
CA GLN A 96 10.51 -20.11 18.19
C GLN A 96 11.07 -18.98 19.06
N SER A 97 12.30 -18.52 18.78
CA SER A 97 12.89 -17.37 19.46
C SER A 97 13.98 -16.76 18.58
N ILE A 98 14.14 -15.44 18.66
CA ILE A 98 15.14 -14.67 17.92
C ILE A 98 16.56 -15.19 18.21
N SER A 99 16.83 -15.60 19.46
CA SER A 99 18.13 -16.17 19.88
C SER A 99 18.49 -17.50 19.21
N GLY A 100 17.52 -18.19 18.60
CA GLY A 100 17.72 -19.43 17.85
C GLY A 100 17.91 -19.23 16.35
N ILE A 101 17.89 -17.99 15.85
CA ILE A 101 18.10 -17.70 14.45
C ILE A 101 19.59 -17.46 14.20
N GLU A 102 20.24 -18.41 13.52
CA GLU A 102 21.61 -18.22 13.04
C GLU A 102 21.58 -17.28 11.82
N PHE A 103 21.76 -15.98 12.07
CA PHE A 103 22.12 -15.04 11.02
C PHE A 103 23.59 -15.23 10.66
N THR A 104 23.89 -15.22 9.37
CA THR A 104 25.27 -15.26 8.88
C THR A 104 25.80 -13.90 8.46
N GLY A 105 25.29 -12.85 9.11
CA GLY A 105 25.66 -11.45 8.96
C GLY A 105 25.84 -10.74 10.32
N ASP A 106 26.00 -9.43 10.27
CA ASP A 106 26.30 -8.56 11.41
C ASP A 106 25.13 -8.52 12.41
N SER A 107 25.37 -8.16 13.67
CA SER A 107 24.33 -8.15 14.72
C SER A 107 23.13 -7.22 14.42
N ASP A 108 23.29 -6.32 13.45
CA ASP A 108 22.27 -5.39 12.96
C ASP A 108 21.14 -6.08 12.17
N ASP A 109 21.34 -7.33 11.71
CA ASP A 109 20.31 -8.11 11.01
C ASP A 109 19.10 -8.43 11.93
N LEU A 110 19.29 -8.40 13.25
CA LEU A 110 18.22 -8.55 14.23
C LEU A 110 17.22 -7.38 14.23
N ASP A 111 17.66 -6.20 13.81
CA ASP A 111 16.80 -5.01 13.73
C ASP A 111 15.87 -5.08 12.50
N MET A 112 16.14 -6.01 11.59
CA MET A 112 15.34 -6.26 10.38
C MET A 112 14.33 -7.39 10.57
N LEU A 113 14.30 -8.04 11.73
CA LEU A 113 13.30 -9.04 12.05
C LEU A 113 11.99 -8.40 12.48
N ILE A 114 10.90 -8.90 11.91
CA ILE A 114 9.54 -8.50 12.24
C ILE A 114 8.82 -9.72 12.81
N GLU A 115 8.28 -9.54 14.01
CA GLU A 115 7.43 -10.52 14.66
C GLU A 115 6.01 -10.39 14.11
N THR A 116 5.39 -11.51 13.82
CA THR A 116 4.06 -11.52 13.20
C THR A 116 3.20 -12.62 13.78
N ASP A 117 2.02 -12.23 14.24
CA ASP A 117 1.05 -13.15 14.82
C ASP A 117 0.28 -13.87 13.71
N ILE A 118 0.79 -15.04 13.32
CA ILE A 118 0.07 -15.99 12.48
C ILE A 118 0.17 -17.41 13.02
N THR A 119 -0.94 -18.12 12.91
CA THR A 119 -1.00 -19.55 13.16
C THR A 119 -0.51 -20.30 11.93
N THR A 120 0.67 -20.90 11.99
CA THR A 120 1.23 -21.74 10.93
C THR A 120 1.83 -23.03 11.49
N THR A 121 1.93 -24.07 10.67
CA THR A 121 2.55 -25.33 11.05
C THR A 121 4.04 -25.31 10.71
N ASN A 122 4.89 -25.58 11.69
CA ASN A 122 6.34 -25.68 11.54
C ASN A 122 6.75 -27.02 10.88
N SER A 123 8.04 -27.21 10.59
CA SER A 123 8.56 -28.47 9.99
C SER A 123 8.34 -29.73 10.84
N GLU A 124 8.06 -29.57 12.14
CA GLU A 124 7.76 -30.69 13.05
C GLU A 124 6.26 -31.02 13.12
N GLY A 125 5.41 -30.33 12.35
CA GLY A 125 3.96 -30.52 12.42
C GLY A 125 3.29 -29.82 13.61
N LYS A 126 4.02 -28.97 14.36
CA LYS A 126 3.48 -28.19 15.48
C LYS A 126 2.98 -26.84 15.00
N THR A 127 1.94 -26.35 15.64
CA THR A 127 1.41 -25.01 15.41
C THR A 127 2.28 -23.96 16.12
N ASN A 128 2.87 -23.06 15.36
CA ASN A 128 3.47 -21.82 15.85
C ASN A 128 2.42 -20.71 15.73
N ALA A 129 2.20 -19.96 16.81
CA ALA A 129 1.24 -18.84 16.86
C ALA A 129 1.88 -17.51 16.39
N THR A 130 3.20 -17.47 16.37
CA THR A 130 4.01 -16.32 16.03
C THR A 130 5.12 -16.79 15.11
N VAL A 131 5.40 -16.00 14.07
CA VAL A 131 6.50 -16.25 13.13
C VAL A 131 7.39 -15.02 13.03
N TYR A 132 8.62 -15.25 12.60
CA TYR A 132 9.55 -14.20 12.25
C TYR A 132 9.67 -14.08 10.73
N GLY A 133 9.74 -12.84 10.26
CA GLY A 133 10.06 -12.51 8.88
C GLY A 133 11.21 -11.51 8.81
N MET A 134 12.07 -11.65 7.82
CA MET A 134 13.11 -10.66 7.56
C MET A 134 12.54 -9.54 6.67
N ASN A 135 12.77 -8.30 7.08
CA ASN A 135 12.36 -7.09 6.38
C ASN A 135 13.42 -6.62 5.40
N TYR A 136 13.00 -6.40 4.18
CA TYR A 136 13.79 -5.89 3.08
C TYR A 136 13.08 -4.67 2.45
N ASN A 137 13.84 -3.95 1.64
CA ASN A 137 13.46 -2.64 1.10
C ASN A 137 13.14 -1.68 2.25
N ALA A 138 12.02 -0.97 2.26
CA ALA A 138 11.72 0.01 3.31
C ALA A 138 11.53 -0.66 4.68
N LEU A 139 12.36 -0.30 5.66
CA LEU A 139 12.36 -0.95 6.96
C LEU A 139 11.21 -0.47 7.83
N LEU A 140 10.55 -1.41 8.49
CA LEU A 140 9.71 -1.15 9.66
C LEU A 140 10.59 -1.18 10.92
N PRO A 141 10.27 -0.43 11.97
CA PRO A 141 11.02 -0.45 13.22
C PRO A 141 11.14 -1.86 13.81
N LYS A 142 12.27 -2.15 14.44
CA LYS A 142 12.43 -3.28 15.36
C LYS A 142 11.31 -3.20 16.41
N ASP A 143 10.65 -4.32 16.69
CA ASP A 143 9.46 -4.40 17.55
C ASP A 143 8.13 -3.98 16.88
N THR A 144 8.12 -3.79 15.55
CA THR A 144 6.84 -3.72 14.83
C THR A 144 6.13 -5.05 14.93
N GLU A 145 4.92 -5.03 15.49
CA GLU A 145 4.00 -6.16 15.48
C GLU A 145 3.06 -6.06 14.27
N LEU A 146 2.83 -7.20 13.62
CA LEU A 146 1.87 -7.34 12.54
C LEU A 146 0.69 -8.21 12.96
N GLU A 147 -0.51 -7.62 12.99
CA GLU A 147 -1.74 -8.33 13.35
C GLU A 147 -2.54 -8.69 12.09
N MET A 148 -2.88 -9.96 11.92
CA MET A 148 -3.72 -10.40 10.80
C MET A 148 -5.17 -9.96 11.00
N LYS A 149 -5.69 -9.10 10.11
CA LYS A 149 -7.11 -8.70 10.06
C LYS A 149 -7.64 -8.79 8.64
N ASN A 150 -8.71 -9.57 8.46
CA ASN A 150 -9.44 -9.68 7.19
C ASN A 150 -8.53 -9.98 5.97
N GLY A 151 -7.50 -10.82 6.15
CA GLY A 151 -6.60 -11.23 5.07
C GLY A 151 -5.46 -10.24 4.76
N SER A 152 -5.32 -9.16 5.53
CA SER A 152 -4.15 -8.26 5.48
C SER A 152 -3.52 -8.15 6.86
N PHE A 153 -2.22 -7.86 6.92
CA PHE A 153 -1.54 -7.51 8.15
C PHE A 153 -1.72 -6.03 8.44
N ILE A 154 -2.03 -5.68 9.69
CA ILE A 154 -2.16 -4.30 10.13
C ILE A 154 -0.96 -3.96 11.00
N THR A 155 -0.35 -2.81 10.72
CA THR A 155 0.69 -2.20 11.56
C THR A 155 0.26 -0.83 12.06
N THR A 156 0.69 -0.47 13.26
CA THR A 156 0.59 0.88 13.82
C THR A 156 1.86 1.71 13.62
N SER A 157 2.93 1.07 13.13
CA SER A 157 4.25 1.69 13.01
C SER A 157 4.42 2.39 11.67
N SER A 158 5.10 3.53 11.69
CA SER A 158 5.64 4.16 10.48
C SER A 158 6.99 3.54 10.11
N PHE A 159 7.49 3.81 8.91
CA PHE A 159 8.82 3.34 8.50
C PHE A 159 9.93 3.83 9.45
N ALA A 160 10.95 3.00 9.62
CA ALA A 160 12.16 3.36 10.33
C ALA A 160 12.90 4.46 9.56
N VAL A 161 13.35 5.49 10.28
CA VAL A 161 14.07 6.63 9.72
C VAL A 161 15.48 6.72 10.27
N ASP A 162 16.39 7.30 9.49
CA ASP A 162 17.72 7.68 9.94
C ASP A 162 17.64 8.95 10.78
N ASP A 163 18.13 8.89 12.03
CA ASP A 163 17.99 9.98 13.01
C ASP A 163 18.73 11.27 12.60
N LYS A 164 19.66 11.20 11.65
CA LYS A 164 20.47 12.35 11.21
C LYS A 164 19.87 13.04 9.99
N THR A 165 19.26 12.27 9.09
CA THR A 165 18.76 12.75 7.80
C THR A 165 17.24 12.81 7.72
N GLY A 166 16.53 12.08 8.58
CA GLY A 166 15.09 11.90 8.50
C GLY A 166 14.62 11.06 7.30
N ALA A 167 15.55 10.46 6.55
CA ALA A 167 15.24 9.60 5.41
C ALA A 167 14.82 8.20 5.88
N ILE A 168 13.94 7.54 5.11
CA ILE A 168 13.57 6.15 5.35
C ILE A 168 14.80 5.25 5.22
N LYS A 169 14.96 4.30 6.15
CA LYS A 169 16.00 3.28 6.09
C LYS A 169 15.59 2.15 5.14
N PHE A 170 16.54 1.65 4.37
CA PHE A 170 16.34 0.56 3.42
C PHE A 170 17.28 -0.61 3.68
N ASN A 171 16.78 -1.84 3.60
CA ASN A 171 17.59 -3.05 3.52
C ASN A 171 17.50 -3.67 2.12
N ASN A 172 18.54 -3.45 1.31
CA ASN A 172 18.63 -4.02 -0.03
C ASN A 172 19.60 -5.21 -0.11
N ASP A 173 20.11 -5.73 1.02
CA ASP A 173 21.01 -6.89 1.03
C ASP A 173 20.22 -8.19 0.88
N ILE A 174 19.82 -8.46 -0.36
CA ILE A 174 19.13 -9.70 -0.72
C ILE A 174 20.10 -10.84 -1.08
N ALA A 175 21.41 -10.70 -0.84
CA ALA A 175 22.39 -11.68 -1.32
C ALA A 175 22.18 -13.07 -0.71
N ASN A 176 21.78 -13.13 0.56
CA ASN A 176 21.53 -14.39 1.27
C ASN A 176 20.27 -15.11 0.78
N THR A 177 19.29 -14.38 0.23
CA THR A 177 18.08 -14.99 -0.38
C THR A 177 18.36 -15.88 -1.59
N LYS A 178 19.56 -15.77 -2.17
CA LYS A 178 20.01 -16.51 -3.37
C LYS A 178 20.98 -17.65 -3.04
N LYS A 179 21.51 -17.72 -1.80
CA LYS A 179 22.55 -18.68 -1.41
C LYS A 179 21.94 -19.83 -0.62
N GLN A 180 22.09 -21.07 -1.13
CA GLN A 180 21.67 -22.27 -0.39
C GLN A 180 22.42 -22.39 0.94
N GLY A 181 21.74 -22.94 1.95
CA GLY A 181 22.31 -23.07 3.30
C GLY A 181 22.25 -21.81 4.16
N ARG A 182 21.60 -20.74 3.67
CA ARG A 182 21.28 -19.53 4.45
C ARG A 182 19.86 -19.59 5.00
N THR A 183 19.65 -18.95 6.14
CA THR A 183 18.33 -18.83 6.79
C THR A 183 17.34 -18.11 5.88
N GLU A 184 17.80 -17.12 5.12
CA GLU A 184 17.02 -16.29 4.20
C GLU A 184 16.81 -16.95 2.82
N TYR A 185 17.38 -18.13 2.57
CA TYR A 185 17.36 -18.73 1.24
C TYR A 185 15.93 -18.97 0.71
N ILE A 186 15.67 -18.49 -0.51
CA ILE A 186 14.39 -18.64 -1.20
C ILE A 186 14.55 -19.63 -2.35
N ALA A 187 14.01 -20.83 -2.27
CA ALA A 187 14.00 -21.73 -3.42
C ALA A 187 13.05 -21.20 -4.51
N SER A 188 13.44 -21.26 -5.80
CA SER A 188 12.61 -20.73 -6.89
C SER A 188 11.22 -21.37 -6.99
N GLY A 189 11.11 -22.66 -6.64
CA GLY A 189 9.86 -23.41 -6.64
C GLY A 189 9.14 -23.47 -5.28
N ALA A 190 9.69 -22.83 -4.24
CA ALA A 190 8.99 -22.76 -2.96
C ALA A 190 7.74 -21.89 -3.09
N LYS A 191 6.68 -22.29 -2.39
CA LYS A 191 5.39 -21.59 -2.34
C LYS A 191 5.36 -20.69 -1.11
N PHE A 192 4.91 -19.46 -1.32
CA PHE A 192 4.74 -18.47 -0.28
C PHE A 192 3.30 -17.96 -0.32
N GLN A 193 2.65 -17.94 0.83
CA GLN A 193 1.44 -17.15 0.98
C GLN A 193 1.85 -15.69 1.07
N SER A 194 1.17 -14.84 0.32
CA SER A 194 1.35 -13.39 0.32
C SER A 194 0.11 -12.71 0.86
N ASN A 195 0.33 -11.71 1.71
CA ASN A 195 -0.71 -10.84 2.25
C ASN A 195 -0.17 -9.42 2.31
N LEU A 196 -1.03 -8.44 2.02
CA LEU A 196 -0.66 -7.04 2.11
C LEU A 196 -0.47 -6.62 3.56
N ILE A 197 0.46 -5.70 3.78
CA ILE A 197 0.63 -4.98 5.03
C ILE A 197 0.01 -3.61 4.84
N LYS A 198 -0.88 -3.23 5.76
CA LYS A 198 -1.59 -1.96 5.76
C LYS A 198 -1.38 -1.23 7.08
N ASP A 199 -1.44 0.08 7.03
CA ASP A 199 -1.50 0.88 8.25
C ASP A 199 -2.93 0.86 8.85
N THR A 200 -3.14 1.64 9.91
CA THR A 200 -4.47 1.78 10.55
C THR A 200 -5.49 2.57 9.72
N THR A 201 -5.05 3.27 8.66
CA THR A 201 -5.93 4.03 7.76
C THR A 201 -6.37 3.21 6.54
N GLY A 202 -5.70 2.07 6.29
CA GLY A 202 -5.95 1.17 5.18
C GLY A 202 -5.00 1.37 4.00
N GLU A 203 -4.02 2.27 4.11
CA GLU A 203 -2.97 2.48 3.11
C GLU A 203 -2.03 1.27 3.08
N ILE A 204 -1.62 0.84 1.89
CA ILE A 204 -0.69 -0.28 1.72
C ILE A 204 0.72 0.20 2.01
N VAL A 205 1.36 -0.37 3.03
CA VAL A 205 2.73 -0.06 3.45
C VAL A 205 3.71 -1.17 3.08
N GLY A 206 3.24 -2.30 2.57
CA GLY A 206 4.10 -3.39 2.16
C GLY A 206 3.39 -4.70 1.86
N VAL A 207 4.18 -5.78 1.81
CA VAL A 207 3.72 -7.15 1.61
C VAL A 207 4.51 -8.08 2.51
N PHE A 208 3.83 -9.05 3.13
CA PHE A 208 4.45 -10.14 3.86
C PHE A 208 4.28 -11.45 3.10
N PHE A 209 5.40 -12.09 2.80
CA PHE A 209 5.46 -13.43 2.23
C PHE A 209 5.89 -14.44 3.29
N TYR A 210 5.09 -15.47 3.56
CA TYR A 210 5.50 -16.55 4.45
C TYR A 210 5.40 -17.91 3.76
N GLN A 211 6.43 -18.72 3.93
CA GLN A 211 6.56 -19.99 3.21
C GLN A 211 5.51 -21.00 3.71
N VAL A 212 4.64 -21.46 2.82
CA VAL A 212 3.67 -22.51 3.14
C VAL A 212 4.29 -23.89 3.01
N ALA A 213 3.84 -24.84 3.83
CA ALA A 213 4.30 -26.21 3.75
C ALA A 213 3.87 -26.79 2.39
N SER A 214 4.76 -27.53 1.74
CA SER A 214 4.36 -28.35 0.60
C SER A 214 3.61 -29.54 1.15
N ASN A 215 2.29 -29.43 1.27
CA ASN A 215 1.44 -30.59 1.54
C ASN A 215 1.65 -31.55 0.36
N ASN A 216 2.39 -32.63 0.60
CA ASN A 216 2.41 -33.80 -0.28
C ASN A 216 1.11 -34.57 -0.11
#